data_AF-A0A1G0EZA1-F1
#
_entry.id   AF-A0A1G0EZA1-F1
#
_cell.length_a   1.000
_cell.length_b   1.000
_cell.length_c   1.000
_cell.angle_alpha   90.00
_cell.angle_beta   90.00
_cell.angle_gamma   90.00
#
_symmetry.space_group_name_H-M   'P 1'
#
loop_
_entity.id
_entity.type
_entity.pdbx_description
1 polymer ?
#
loop_
_entity_poly.entity_id
_entity_poly.type
_entity_poly.pdbx_seq_one_letter_code
_entity_poly.pdbx_strand_id
1 'polypeptide(L)'
;METWQTILLAFGGNAALLAVLGWIGKSLLDKLIVRDTKQFENDLKAKSDATIEHLRNELQLKSIEHQVRFSRLHEKRAEVIAELNGFFVEALWEAESFLSPMEWNGEPSKKEKHVTAMNKLAHLYRYFDKHRIYLPSELCNSLEKLVKEIRELVINFGVYVESHEDSLDNSTQQEKRKAWGDGWKAIKNQVPLARQSLENEFRSLLGAAGNPTVNTDAARYNP
;
A
#
# COMPACT_ATOMS: atom_id res chain seq x y z
N MET A 1 86.10 -10.72 63.29
CA MET A 1 85.12 -10.83 62.18
C MET A 1 84.54 -9.44 61.96
N GLU A 2 84.76 -8.90 60.76
CA GLU A 2 84.53 -7.52 60.37
C GLU A 2 83.03 -7.16 60.40
N THR A 3 82.69 -6.06 61.06
CA THR A 3 81.35 -5.46 61.16
C THR A 3 80.68 -5.25 59.79
N TRP A 4 81.47 -5.16 58.73
CA TRP A 4 81.00 -5.07 57.35
C TRP A 4 80.24 -6.33 56.88
N GLN A 5 80.63 -7.52 57.32
CA GLN A 5 79.93 -8.75 56.95
C GLN A 5 78.54 -8.82 57.59
N THR A 6 78.36 -8.27 58.78
CA THR A 6 77.07 -8.25 59.49
C THR A 6 76.09 -7.26 58.87
N ILE A 7 76.58 -6.10 58.41
CA ILE A 7 75.75 -5.11 57.69
C ILE A 7 75.36 -5.66 56.30
N LEU A 8 76.28 -6.31 55.58
CA LEU A 8 75.96 -6.98 54.30
C LEU A 8 74.96 -8.13 54.46
N LEU A 9 75.02 -8.91 55.54
CA LEU A 9 74.05 -9.97 55.82
C LEU A 9 72.68 -9.40 56.27
N ALA A 10 72.68 -8.35 57.09
CA ALA A 10 71.45 -7.70 57.57
C ALA A 10 70.73 -6.94 56.45
N PHE A 11 71.46 -6.27 55.56
CA PHE A 11 70.88 -5.63 54.37
C PHE A 11 70.57 -6.63 53.25
N GLY A 12 71.39 -7.66 53.06
CA GLY A 12 71.18 -8.71 52.06
C GLY A 12 69.94 -9.57 52.34
N GLY A 13 69.69 -9.91 53.61
CA GLY A 13 68.48 -10.62 54.03
C GLY A 13 67.21 -9.81 53.87
N ASN A 14 67.24 -8.52 54.22
CA ASN A 14 66.10 -7.60 54.01
C ASN A 14 65.85 -7.30 52.53
N ALA A 15 66.89 -7.15 51.72
CA ALA A 15 66.76 -6.94 50.28
C ALA A 15 66.17 -8.18 49.57
N ALA A 16 66.58 -9.39 49.97
CA ALA A 16 66.01 -10.63 49.45
C ALA A 16 64.52 -10.78 49.81
N LEU A 17 64.15 -10.46 51.06
CA LEU A 17 62.74 -10.45 51.49
C LEU A 17 61.90 -9.43 50.73
N LEU A 18 62.41 -8.21 50.53
CA LEU A 18 61.72 -7.17 49.74
C LEU A 18 61.58 -7.58 48.26
N ALA A 19 62.57 -8.28 47.69
CA ALA A 19 62.49 -8.80 46.33
C ALA A 19 61.40 -9.88 46.19
N VAL A 20 61.32 -10.81 47.15
CA VAL A 20 60.27 -11.84 47.18
C VAL A 20 58.88 -11.22 47.37
N LEU A 21 58.74 -10.27 48.31
CA LEU A 21 57.48 -9.56 48.54
C LEU A 21 57.06 -8.72 47.34
N GLY A 22 58.01 -8.03 46.69
CA GLY A 22 57.76 -7.28 45.46
C GLY A 22 57.31 -8.20 44.31
N TRP A 23 57.91 -9.38 44.18
CA TRP A 23 57.53 -10.37 43.17
C TRP A 23 56.13 -10.95 43.43
N ILE A 24 55.78 -11.28 44.68
CA ILE A 24 54.44 -11.75 45.06
C ILE A 24 53.41 -10.65 44.85
N GLY A 25 53.71 -9.41 45.28
CA GLY A 25 52.83 -8.25 45.09
C GLY A 25 52.56 -7.99 43.61
N LYS A 26 53.60 -8.00 42.77
CA LYS A 26 53.48 -7.89 41.32
C LYS A 26 52.63 -9.03 40.74
N SER A 27 52.86 -10.27 41.16
CA SER A 27 52.10 -11.44 40.66
C SER A 27 50.60 -11.36 41.01
N LEU A 28 50.27 -10.87 42.21
CA LEU A 28 48.87 -10.68 42.63
C LEU A 28 48.20 -9.53 41.89
N LEU A 29 48.90 -8.41 41.71
CA LEU A 29 48.41 -7.26 40.93
C LEU A 29 48.20 -7.62 39.46
N ASP A 30 49.15 -8.30 38.83
CA ASP A 30 49.03 -8.75 37.43
C ASP A 30 47.82 -9.68 37.27
N LYS A 31 47.61 -10.62 38.22
CA LYS A 31 46.43 -11.50 38.21
C LYS A 31 45.12 -10.74 38.39
N LEU A 32 45.07 -9.75 39.29
CA LEU A 32 43.87 -8.93 39.50
C LEU A 32 43.55 -8.09 38.27
N ILE A 33 44.54 -7.41 37.67
CA ILE A 33 44.36 -6.60 36.46
C ILE A 33 43.90 -7.46 35.28
N VAL A 34 44.50 -8.64 35.10
CA VAL A 34 44.09 -9.58 34.04
C VAL A 34 42.67 -10.10 34.29
N ARG A 35 42.31 -10.39 35.53
CA ARG A 35 40.96 -10.86 35.88
C ARG A 35 39.92 -9.77 35.64
N ASP A 36 40.17 -8.56 36.12
CA ASP A 36 39.24 -7.45 36.01
C ASP A 36 39.11 -7.02 34.53
N THR A 37 40.20 -6.98 33.77
CA THR A 37 40.15 -6.75 32.30
C THR A 37 39.30 -7.80 31.60
N LYS A 38 39.45 -9.08 31.95
CA LYS A 38 38.63 -10.17 31.39
C LYS A 38 37.17 -10.06 31.79
N GLN A 39 36.88 -9.66 33.03
CA GLN A 39 35.51 -9.45 33.51
C GLN A 39 34.86 -8.26 32.78
N PHE A 40 35.55 -7.13 32.66
CA PHE A 40 35.07 -5.99 31.89
C PHE A 40 34.83 -6.34 30.42
N GLU A 41 35.74 -7.08 29.78
CA GLU A 41 35.57 -7.53 28.40
C GLU A 41 34.34 -8.44 28.25
N ASN A 42 34.17 -9.40 29.16
CA ASN A 42 33.02 -10.30 29.16
C ASN A 42 31.71 -9.55 29.42
N ASP A 43 31.69 -8.61 30.36
CA ASP A 43 30.53 -7.78 30.66
C ASP A 43 30.17 -6.86 29.48
N LEU A 44 31.17 -6.28 28.81
CA LEU A 44 30.94 -5.46 27.62
C LEU A 44 30.38 -6.30 26.48
N LYS A 45 30.93 -7.49 26.23
CA LYS A 45 30.42 -8.44 25.24
C LYS A 45 28.99 -8.87 25.58
N ALA A 46 28.73 -9.29 26.81
CA ALA A 46 27.40 -9.70 27.24
C ALA A 46 26.37 -8.56 27.09
N LYS A 47 26.72 -7.33 27.49
CA LYS A 47 25.85 -6.16 27.28
C LYS A 47 25.66 -5.82 25.80
N SER A 48 26.72 -5.90 25.01
CA SER A 48 26.66 -5.68 23.56
C SER A 48 25.76 -6.71 22.89
N ASP A 49 25.97 -7.99 23.17
CA ASP A 49 25.19 -9.10 22.60
C ASP A 49 23.72 -8.99 23.01
N ALA A 50 23.43 -8.71 24.29
CA ALA A 50 22.07 -8.48 24.76
C ALA A 50 21.42 -7.26 24.08
N THR A 51 22.18 -6.18 23.86
CA THR A 51 21.68 -4.99 23.16
C THR A 51 21.44 -5.29 21.67
N ILE A 52 22.32 -6.02 21.01
CA ILE A 52 22.16 -6.44 19.61
C ILE A 52 20.94 -7.33 19.46
N GLU A 53 20.75 -8.30 20.36
CA GLU A 53 19.58 -9.18 20.36
C GLU A 53 18.30 -8.39 20.61
N HIS A 54 18.31 -7.45 21.56
CA HIS A 54 17.18 -6.56 21.81
C HIS A 54 16.82 -5.73 20.57
N LEU A 55 17.79 -5.06 19.94
CA LEU A 55 17.55 -4.28 18.72
C LEU A 55 17.06 -5.16 17.56
N ARG A 56 17.60 -6.37 17.40
CA ARG A 56 17.14 -7.32 16.39
C ARG A 56 15.68 -7.70 16.62
N ASN A 57 15.29 -8.00 17.86
CA ASN A 57 13.91 -8.30 18.21
C ASN A 57 12.99 -7.11 17.97
N GLU A 58 13.39 -5.89 18.35
CA GLU A 58 12.61 -4.67 18.08
C GLU A 58 12.42 -4.42 16.58
N LEU A 59 13.48 -4.58 15.78
CA LEU A 59 13.40 -4.44 14.32
C LEU A 59 12.51 -5.51 13.70
N GLN A 60 12.61 -6.76 14.15
CA GLN A 60 11.74 -7.84 13.71
C GLN A 60 10.27 -7.55 14.05
N LEU A 61 9.99 -7.12 15.28
CA LEU A 61 8.64 -6.73 15.70
C LEU A 61 8.07 -5.59 14.86
N LYS A 62 8.85 -4.52 14.64
CA LYS A 62 8.45 -3.40 13.78
C LYS A 62 8.23 -3.83 12.32
N SER A 63 9.09 -4.72 11.81
CA SER A 63 8.95 -5.28 10.47
C SER A 63 7.66 -6.09 10.33
N ILE A 64 7.38 -6.97 11.29
CA ILE A 64 6.14 -7.77 11.34
C ILE A 64 4.92 -6.85 11.46
N GLU A 65 4.96 -5.85 12.33
CA GLU A 65 3.87 -4.88 12.48
C GLU A 65 3.60 -4.13 11.18
N HIS A 66 4.66 -3.63 10.53
CA HIS A 66 4.56 -2.95 9.25
C HIS A 66 3.98 -3.89 8.19
N GLN A 67 4.46 -5.13 8.11
CA GLN A 67 3.95 -6.14 7.19
C GLN A 67 2.46 -6.41 7.42
N VAL A 68 2.04 -6.63 8.68
CA VAL A 68 0.62 -6.88 9.01
C VAL A 68 -0.26 -5.68 8.68
N ARG A 69 0.16 -4.46 9.04
CA ARG A 69 -0.60 -3.23 8.74
C ARG A 69 -0.70 -3.00 7.23
N PHE A 70 0.42 -3.16 6.52
CA PHE A 70 0.50 -3.02 5.07
C PHE A 70 -0.39 -4.06 4.39
N SER A 71 -0.25 -5.34 4.74
CA SER A 71 -1.07 -6.43 4.20
C SER A 71 -2.57 -6.16 4.40
N ARG A 72 -2.99 -5.77 5.61
CA ARG A 72 -4.42 -5.49 5.90
C ARG A 72 -4.95 -4.29 5.10
N LEU A 73 -4.15 -3.22 4.96
CA LEU A 73 -4.56 -2.06 4.18
C LEU A 73 -4.65 -2.41 2.69
N HIS A 74 -3.66 -3.14 2.15
CA HIS A 74 -3.66 -3.56 0.75
C HIS A 74 -4.78 -4.55 0.44
N GLU A 75 -5.05 -5.48 1.36
CA GLU A 75 -6.19 -6.40 1.27
C GLU A 75 -7.51 -5.62 1.26
N LYS A 76 -7.70 -4.66 2.17
CA LYS A 76 -8.92 -3.84 2.19
C LYS A 76 -9.09 -3.02 0.92
N ARG A 77 -8.00 -2.47 0.38
CA ARG A 77 -8.01 -1.76 -0.91
C ARG A 77 -8.39 -2.68 -2.06
N ALA A 78 -7.84 -3.88 -2.10
CA ALA A 78 -8.15 -4.86 -3.15
C ALA A 78 -9.62 -5.28 -3.13
N GLU A 79 -10.17 -5.53 -1.93
CA GLU A 79 -11.59 -5.81 -1.72
C GLU A 79 -12.47 -4.66 -2.23
N VAL A 80 -12.17 -3.42 -1.81
CA VAL A 80 -12.92 -2.23 -2.24
C VAL A 80 -12.88 -2.06 -3.76
N ILE A 81 -11.71 -2.24 -4.39
CA ILE A 81 -11.54 -2.16 -5.85
C ILE A 81 -12.36 -3.25 -6.56
N ALA A 82 -12.33 -4.49 -6.06
CA ALA A 82 -13.06 -5.61 -6.66
C ALA A 82 -14.57 -5.38 -6.61
N GLU A 83 -15.12 -4.99 -5.46
CA GLU A 83 -16.54 -4.67 -5.30
C GLU A 83 -16.96 -3.47 -6.15
N LEU A 84 -16.15 -2.41 -6.15
CA LEU A 84 -16.43 -1.22 -6.93
C LEU A 84 -16.48 -1.53 -8.43
N ASN A 85 -15.56 -2.35 -8.92
CA ASN A 85 -15.57 -2.82 -10.30
C ASN A 85 -16.83 -3.65 -10.59
N GLY A 86 -17.27 -4.51 -9.66
CA GLY A 86 -18.54 -5.24 -9.78
C GLY A 86 -19.73 -4.32 -10.00
N PHE A 87 -19.93 -3.34 -9.11
CA PHE A 87 -21.01 -2.35 -9.24
C PHE A 87 -20.90 -1.52 -10.52
N PHE A 88 -19.67 -1.22 -10.94
CA PHE A 88 -19.41 -0.47 -12.15
C PHE A 88 -19.85 -1.24 -13.40
N VAL A 89 -19.51 -2.52 -13.49
CA VAL A 89 -19.93 -3.40 -14.59
C VAL A 89 -21.44 -3.55 -14.64
N GLU A 90 -22.09 -3.77 -13.50
CA GLU A 90 -23.55 -3.87 -13.44
C GLU A 90 -24.24 -2.58 -13.91
N ALA A 91 -23.78 -1.41 -13.43
CA ALA A 91 -24.34 -0.13 -13.85
C ALA A 91 -24.18 0.12 -15.35
N LEU A 92 -23.05 -0.30 -15.93
CA LEU A 92 -22.81 -0.22 -17.36
C LEU A 92 -23.73 -1.12 -18.18
N TRP A 93 -23.94 -2.37 -17.75
CA TRP A 93 -24.85 -3.28 -18.45
C TRP A 93 -26.28 -2.75 -18.48
N GLU A 94 -26.76 -2.21 -17.37
CA GLU A 94 -28.11 -1.65 -17.31
C GLU A 94 -28.22 -0.33 -18.12
N ALA A 95 -27.19 0.51 -18.09
CA ALA A 95 -27.14 1.71 -18.94
C ALA A 95 -27.12 1.35 -20.44
N GLU A 96 -26.36 0.32 -20.83
CA GLU A 96 -26.31 -0.18 -22.20
C GLU A 96 -27.66 -0.80 -22.63
N SER A 97 -28.27 -1.63 -21.78
CA SER A 97 -29.61 -2.19 -22.00
C SER A 97 -30.66 -1.10 -22.21
N PHE A 98 -30.59 -0.04 -21.39
CA PHE A 98 -31.48 1.11 -21.50
C PHE A 98 -31.24 1.93 -22.78
N LEU A 99 -29.98 2.15 -23.18
CA LEU A 99 -29.65 2.96 -24.36
C LEU A 99 -29.66 2.16 -25.67
N SER A 100 -29.77 0.84 -25.62
CA SER A 100 -29.83 -0.04 -26.80
C SER A 100 -30.99 0.32 -27.74
N PRO A 101 -30.72 0.53 -29.04
CA PRO A 101 -31.76 0.62 -30.07
C PRO A 101 -32.51 -0.71 -30.29
N MET A 102 -31.89 -1.83 -29.93
CA MET A 102 -32.48 -3.16 -30.05
C MET A 102 -33.36 -3.46 -28.83
N GLU A 103 -34.59 -3.88 -29.09
CA GLU A 103 -35.55 -4.35 -28.09
C GLU A 103 -35.97 -5.78 -28.44
N TRP A 104 -35.84 -6.69 -27.48
CA TRP A 104 -36.22 -8.09 -27.69
C TRP A 104 -37.61 -8.36 -27.12
N ASN A 105 -38.33 -9.30 -27.72
CA ASN A 105 -39.67 -9.67 -27.25
C ASN A 105 -39.60 -10.29 -25.85
N GLY A 106 -40.42 -9.79 -24.92
CA GLY A 106 -40.44 -10.22 -23.51
C GLY A 106 -39.44 -9.48 -22.60
N GLU A 107 -38.69 -8.50 -23.11
CA GLU A 107 -37.86 -7.64 -22.27
C GLU A 107 -38.66 -6.61 -21.48
N PRO A 108 -38.09 -6.10 -20.37
CA PRO A 108 -38.66 -4.96 -19.67
C PRO A 108 -38.80 -3.74 -20.59
N SER A 109 -39.83 -2.94 -20.32
CA SER A 109 -40.06 -1.68 -21.03
C SER A 109 -38.89 -0.71 -20.85
N LYS A 110 -38.75 0.27 -21.77
CA LYS A 110 -37.75 1.33 -21.62
C LYS A 110 -37.84 2.09 -20.30
N LYS A 111 -39.06 2.25 -19.76
CA LYS A 111 -39.29 2.88 -18.46
C LYS A 111 -38.69 2.05 -17.34
N GLU A 112 -38.93 0.74 -17.32
CA GLU A 112 -38.36 -0.16 -16.32
C GLU A 112 -36.82 -0.21 -16.44
N LYS A 113 -36.29 -0.30 -17.67
CA LYS A 113 -34.84 -0.25 -17.93
C LYS A 113 -34.21 1.06 -17.43
N HIS A 114 -34.88 2.20 -17.64
CA HIS A 114 -34.42 3.50 -17.13
C HIS A 114 -34.31 3.51 -15.60
N VAL A 115 -35.37 3.05 -14.91
CA VAL A 115 -35.40 2.97 -13.44
C VAL A 115 -34.29 2.06 -12.93
N THR A 116 -34.11 0.88 -13.54
CA THR A 116 -33.05 -0.07 -13.18
C THR A 116 -31.66 0.52 -13.37
N ALA A 117 -31.39 1.17 -14.52
CA ALA A 117 -30.12 1.83 -14.80
C ALA A 117 -29.81 2.94 -13.77
N MET A 118 -30.79 3.80 -13.48
CA MET A 118 -30.65 4.86 -12.47
C MET A 118 -30.38 4.30 -11.07
N ASN A 119 -31.04 3.21 -10.68
CA ASN A 119 -30.81 2.56 -9.40
C ASN A 119 -29.40 1.97 -9.30
N LYS A 120 -28.90 1.31 -10.35
CA LYS A 120 -27.53 0.77 -10.36
C LYS A 120 -26.47 1.88 -10.33
N LEU A 121 -26.67 2.95 -11.09
CA LEU A 121 -25.78 4.12 -11.06
C LEU A 121 -25.76 4.78 -9.68
N ALA A 122 -26.92 4.94 -9.04
CA ALA A 122 -27.00 5.47 -7.68
C ALA A 122 -26.31 4.55 -6.66
N HIS A 123 -26.46 3.22 -6.81
CA HIS A 123 -25.81 2.25 -5.93
C HIS A 123 -24.28 2.32 -6.05
N LEU A 124 -23.77 2.29 -7.28
CA LEU A 124 -22.35 2.48 -7.60
C LEU A 124 -21.80 3.76 -6.96
N TYR A 125 -22.45 4.91 -7.18
CA TYR A 125 -21.98 6.19 -6.65
C TYR A 125 -21.96 6.21 -5.11
N ARG A 126 -23.00 5.68 -4.46
CA ARG A 126 -23.05 5.58 -3.00
C ARG A 126 -21.96 4.69 -2.43
N TYR A 127 -21.67 3.57 -3.09
CA TYR A 127 -20.58 2.69 -2.67
C TYR A 127 -19.23 3.37 -2.85
N PHE A 128 -18.99 4.02 -4.00
CA PHE A 128 -17.78 4.80 -4.26
C PHE A 128 -17.55 5.89 -3.21
N ASP A 129 -18.54 6.75 -2.97
CA ASP A 129 -18.39 7.90 -2.08
C ASP A 129 -18.07 7.46 -0.63
N LYS A 130 -18.68 6.37 -0.17
CA LYS A 130 -18.39 5.78 1.15
C LYS A 130 -16.98 5.22 1.28
N HIS A 131 -16.38 4.75 0.18
CA HIS A 131 -15.09 4.05 0.19
C HIS A 131 -13.94 4.85 -0.46
N ARG A 132 -14.19 6.10 -0.89
CA ARG A 132 -13.18 6.96 -1.54
C ARG A 132 -11.86 7.09 -0.78
N ILE A 133 -11.88 6.98 0.55
CA ILE A 133 -10.69 7.09 1.40
C ILE A 133 -9.66 5.98 1.15
N TYR A 134 -10.09 4.85 0.60
CA TYR A 134 -9.22 3.72 0.27
C TYR A 134 -8.55 3.87 -1.10
N LEU A 135 -8.99 4.82 -1.92
CA LEU A 135 -8.56 4.97 -3.31
C LEU A 135 -7.65 6.21 -3.49
N PRO A 136 -6.67 6.17 -4.40
CA PRO A 136 -5.91 7.35 -4.80
C PRO A 136 -6.79 8.45 -5.39
N SER A 137 -6.41 9.71 -5.18
CA SER A 137 -7.20 10.86 -5.65
C SER A 137 -7.42 10.89 -7.16
N GLU A 138 -6.41 10.52 -7.95
CA GLU A 138 -6.53 10.49 -9.42
C GLU A 138 -7.58 9.49 -9.89
N LEU A 139 -7.59 8.30 -9.28
CA LEU A 139 -8.59 7.28 -9.58
C LEU A 139 -9.99 7.72 -9.19
N CYS A 140 -10.13 8.41 -8.04
CA CYS A 140 -11.41 9.01 -7.63
C CYS A 140 -11.92 10.01 -8.67
N ASN A 141 -11.05 10.88 -9.18
CA ASN A 141 -11.40 11.87 -10.20
C ASN A 141 -11.82 11.20 -11.52
N SER A 142 -11.07 10.20 -11.97
CA SER A 142 -11.37 9.41 -13.18
C SER A 142 -12.72 8.70 -13.06
N LEU A 143 -12.99 8.07 -11.92
CA LEU A 143 -14.24 7.36 -11.68
C LEU A 143 -15.43 8.30 -11.58
N GLU A 144 -15.30 9.40 -10.83
CA GLU A 144 -16.37 10.39 -10.68
C GLU A 144 -16.76 10.97 -12.04
N LYS A 145 -15.77 11.33 -12.87
CA LYS A 145 -16.00 11.82 -14.22
C LYS A 145 -16.76 10.79 -15.07
N LEU A 146 -16.30 9.55 -15.08
CA LEU A 146 -16.92 8.49 -15.88
C LEU A 146 -18.35 8.18 -15.44
N VAL A 147 -18.59 8.06 -14.12
CA VAL A 147 -19.92 7.81 -13.57
C VAL A 147 -20.86 8.97 -13.89
N LYS A 148 -20.38 10.21 -13.81
CA LYS A 148 -21.14 11.41 -14.19
C LYS A 148 -21.52 11.38 -15.66
N GLU A 149 -20.56 11.11 -16.56
CA GLU A 149 -20.80 11.00 -18.00
C GLU A 149 -21.87 9.96 -18.30
N ILE A 150 -21.75 8.74 -17.76
CA ILE A 150 -22.76 7.67 -17.98
C ILE A 150 -24.14 8.10 -17.48
N ARG A 151 -24.20 8.70 -16.28
CA ARG A 151 -25.45 9.19 -15.70
C ARG A 151 -26.11 10.26 -16.56
N GLU A 152 -25.33 11.18 -17.12
CA GLU A 152 -25.85 12.22 -18.03
C GLU A 152 -26.47 11.60 -19.28
N LEU A 153 -25.85 10.57 -19.88
CA LEU A 153 -26.43 9.86 -21.03
C LEU A 153 -27.78 9.21 -20.69
N VAL A 154 -27.86 8.55 -19.53
CA VAL A 154 -29.09 7.90 -19.06
C VAL A 154 -30.19 8.93 -18.80
N ILE A 155 -29.88 10.03 -18.13
CA ILE A 155 -30.86 11.11 -17.85
C ILE A 155 -31.34 11.77 -19.15
N ASN A 156 -30.42 12.12 -20.05
CA ASN A 156 -30.73 12.86 -21.28
C ASN A 156 -31.71 12.12 -22.19
N PHE A 157 -31.63 10.79 -22.24
CA PHE A 157 -32.65 10.01 -22.95
C PHE A 157 -33.87 9.73 -22.06
N GLY A 158 -33.66 9.48 -20.76
CA GLY A 158 -34.69 9.15 -19.78
C GLY A 158 -35.82 10.17 -19.67
N VAL A 159 -35.53 11.46 -19.82
CA VAL A 159 -36.57 12.53 -19.80
C VAL A 159 -37.66 12.35 -20.86
N TYR A 160 -37.37 11.65 -21.97
CA TYR A 160 -38.32 11.41 -23.05
C TYR A 160 -39.06 10.07 -22.94
N VAL A 161 -38.68 9.22 -22.00
CA VAL A 161 -39.26 7.87 -21.83
C VAL A 161 -40.65 7.93 -21.19
N GLU A 162 -40.97 9.00 -20.47
CA GLU A 162 -42.29 9.23 -19.88
C GLU A 162 -43.28 9.89 -20.85
N SER A 163 -42.80 10.42 -21.96
CA SER A 163 -43.63 11.12 -22.94
C SER A 163 -44.28 10.16 -23.94
N HIS A 164 -45.59 10.25 -24.12
CA HIS A 164 -46.30 9.52 -25.17
C HIS A 164 -45.89 10.07 -26.55
N GLU A 165 -45.51 9.20 -27.49
CA GLU A 165 -44.98 9.63 -28.80
C GLU A 165 -45.97 10.52 -29.58
N ASP A 166 -47.26 10.28 -29.41
CA ASP A 166 -48.35 11.05 -30.05
C ASP A 166 -48.52 12.47 -29.47
N SER A 167 -47.92 12.74 -28.31
CA SER A 167 -48.00 14.05 -27.64
C SER A 167 -46.81 14.97 -27.91
N LEU A 168 -45.77 14.45 -28.59
CA LEU A 168 -44.54 15.19 -28.85
C LEU A 168 -44.60 15.90 -30.20
N ASP A 169 -44.24 17.20 -30.20
CA ASP A 169 -44.03 17.93 -31.45
C ASP A 169 -42.79 17.40 -32.21
N ASN A 170 -42.70 17.78 -33.49
CA ASN A 170 -41.62 17.31 -34.37
C ASN A 170 -40.21 17.67 -33.84
N SER A 171 -40.06 18.83 -33.19
CA SER A 171 -38.80 19.26 -32.57
C SER A 171 -38.41 18.37 -31.41
N THR A 172 -39.34 18.07 -30.50
CA THR A 172 -39.09 17.24 -29.32
C THR A 172 -38.82 15.79 -29.71
N GLN A 173 -39.48 15.28 -30.76
CA GLN A 173 -39.14 13.98 -31.32
C GLN A 173 -37.73 13.94 -31.92
N GLN A 174 -37.28 15.04 -32.55
CA GLN A 174 -35.92 15.14 -33.07
C GLN A 174 -34.89 15.15 -31.92
N GLU A 175 -35.16 15.87 -30.83
CA GLU A 175 -34.32 15.89 -29.64
C GLU A 175 -34.25 14.53 -28.96
N LYS A 176 -35.39 13.82 -28.82
CA LYS A 176 -35.44 12.43 -28.33
C LYS A 176 -34.53 11.51 -29.14
N ARG A 177 -34.68 11.52 -30.47
CA ARG A 177 -33.86 10.69 -31.38
C ARG A 177 -32.38 11.04 -31.28
N LYS A 178 -32.05 12.32 -31.17
CA LYS A 178 -30.68 12.79 -31.01
C LYS A 178 -30.09 12.33 -29.68
N ALA A 179 -30.77 12.56 -28.56
CA ALA A 179 -30.34 12.13 -27.23
C ALA A 179 -30.13 10.61 -27.16
N TRP A 180 -31.03 9.84 -27.78
CA TRP A 180 -30.90 8.39 -27.84
C TRP A 180 -29.70 7.95 -28.68
N GLY A 181 -29.54 8.52 -29.88
CA GLY A 181 -28.43 8.19 -30.78
C GLY A 181 -27.07 8.57 -30.22
N ASP A 182 -26.96 9.77 -29.64
CA ASP A 182 -25.74 10.25 -28.97
C ASP A 182 -25.42 9.39 -27.74
N GLY A 183 -26.43 9.06 -26.94
CA GLY A 183 -26.32 8.15 -25.78
C GLY A 183 -25.79 6.78 -26.15
N TRP A 184 -26.39 6.15 -27.16
CA TRP A 184 -25.94 4.84 -27.66
C TRP A 184 -24.52 4.90 -28.22
N LYS A 185 -24.21 5.92 -29.03
CA LYS A 185 -22.87 6.11 -29.60
C LYS A 185 -21.80 6.27 -28.51
N ALA A 186 -22.09 7.05 -27.47
CA ALA A 186 -21.16 7.26 -26.37
C ALA A 186 -20.95 5.98 -25.55
N ILE A 187 -22.02 5.25 -25.22
CA ILE A 187 -21.94 3.95 -24.52
C ILE A 187 -21.14 2.91 -25.30
N LYS A 188 -21.25 2.86 -26.63
CA LYS A 188 -20.54 1.86 -27.44
C LYS A 188 -19.10 2.20 -27.75
N ASN A 189 -18.74 3.49 -27.79
CA ASN A 189 -17.43 3.92 -28.28
C ASN A 189 -16.57 4.61 -27.23
N GLN A 190 -17.15 5.52 -26.43
CA GLN A 190 -16.38 6.37 -25.51
C GLN A 190 -16.24 5.73 -24.13
N VAL A 191 -17.35 5.23 -23.59
CA VAL A 191 -17.39 4.62 -22.26
C VAL A 191 -16.48 3.38 -22.13
N PRO A 192 -16.36 2.49 -23.13
CA PRO A 192 -15.43 1.35 -23.04
C PRO A 192 -13.96 1.77 -22.96
N LEU A 193 -13.57 2.86 -23.64
CA LEU A 193 -12.21 3.39 -23.59
C LEU A 193 -11.88 3.96 -22.21
N ALA A 194 -12.81 4.77 -21.66
CA ALA A 194 -12.66 5.33 -20.31
C ALA A 194 -12.64 4.22 -19.25
N ARG A 195 -13.51 3.21 -19.39
CA ARG A 195 -13.50 2.00 -18.56
C ARG A 195 -12.17 1.26 -18.63
N GLN A 196 -11.61 1.06 -19.82
CA GLN A 196 -10.35 0.34 -19.97
C GLN A 196 -9.20 1.08 -19.26
N SER A 197 -9.14 2.41 -19.36
CA SER A 197 -8.17 3.22 -18.61
C SER A 197 -8.30 2.98 -17.11
N LEU A 198 -9.53 3.02 -16.59
CA LEU A 198 -9.82 2.84 -15.17
C LEU A 198 -9.50 1.42 -14.67
N GLU A 199 -9.80 0.39 -15.47
CA GLU A 199 -9.40 -0.99 -15.15
C GLU A 199 -7.87 -1.15 -15.13
N ASN A 200 -7.14 -0.43 -15.98
CA ASN A 200 -5.67 -0.46 -15.95
C ASN A 200 -5.12 0.20 -14.68
N GLU A 201 -5.72 1.29 -14.22
CA GLU A 201 -5.38 1.91 -12.92
C GLU A 201 -5.66 0.94 -11.77
N PHE A 202 -6.81 0.24 -11.76
CA PHE A 202 -7.10 -0.81 -10.79
C PHE A 202 -6.05 -1.94 -10.81
N ARG A 203 -5.71 -2.46 -12.00
CA ARG A 203 -4.68 -3.50 -12.15
C ARG A 203 -3.31 -3.04 -11.65
N SER A 204 -2.96 -1.78 -11.89
CA SER A 204 -1.73 -1.17 -11.37
C SER A 204 -1.72 -1.16 -9.84
N LEU A 205 -2.83 -0.76 -9.20
CA LEU A 205 -2.96 -0.76 -7.74
C LEU A 205 -2.93 -2.15 -7.11
N LEU A 206 -3.36 -3.17 -7.86
CA LEU A 206 -3.29 -4.58 -7.46
C LEU A 206 -1.92 -5.22 -7.74
N GLY A 207 -0.96 -4.49 -8.32
CA GLY A 207 0.39 -4.97 -8.58
C GLY A 207 0.60 -5.69 -9.90
N ALA A 208 -0.37 -5.66 -10.84
CA ALA A 208 -0.22 -6.28 -12.15
C ALA A 208 0.68 -5.45 -13.11
N ALA A 209 0.89 -4.16 -12.83
CA ALA A 209 1.89 -3.34 -13.49
C ALA A 209 3.26 -3.55 -12.84
N GLY A 210 3.96 -4.60 -13.27
CA GLY A 210 5.39 -4.75 -12.96
C GLY A 210 6.19 -3.58 -13.55
N ASN A 211 6.94 -2.88 -12.69
CA ASN A 211 8.11 -2.01 -12.95
C ASN A 211 8.44 -1.64 -14.40
N PRO A 212 8.31 -0.36 -14.80
CA PRO A 212 9.14 0.23 -15.85
C PRO A 212 10.48 0.79 -15.34
N THR A 213 10.82 0.72 -14.05
CA THR A 213 12.00 1.43 -13.50
C THR A 213 12.88 0.56 -12.61
N VAL A 214 13.49 -0.49 -13.17
CA VAL A 214 14.78 -1.01 -12.67
C VAL A 214 15.67 -1.39 -13.86
N ASN A 215 16.16 -0.38 -14.57
CA ASN A 215 17.36 -0.40 -15.43
C ASN A 215 17.60 1.08 -15.77
N THR A 216 18.63 1.79 -15.31
CA THR A 216 20.06 1.48 -15.35
C THR A 216 20.78 2.41 -14.37
N ASP A 217 21.40 1.88 -13.32
CA ASP A 217 22.47 2.58 -12.57
C ASP A 217 23.52 1.59 -12.02
N ALA A 218 23.67 0.43 -12.66
CA ALA A 218 24.72 -0.55 -12.39
C ALA A 218 25.94 -0.36 -13.32
N ALA A 219 26.36 0.89 -13.54
CA ALA A 219 27.56 1.21 -14.33
C ALA A 219 28.44 2.28 -13.66
N ARG A 220 28.55 2.26 -12.32
CA ARG A 220 29.63 2.94 -11.59
C ARG A 220 30.00 2.12 -10.37
N TYR A 221 30.90 1.16 -10.57
CA TYR A 221 32.06 0.90 -9.72
C TYR A 221 32.64 -0.45 -10.16
N ASN A 222 33.80 -0.42 -10.80
CA ASN A 222 34.81 -1.45 -10.59
C ASN A 222 36.17 -0.73 -10.54
N PRO A 223 37.06 -1.18 -9.63
CA PRO A 223 38.24 -0.43 -9.18
C PRO A 223 39.36 -0.31 -10.22
#